data_AF-A0A9D4Y423-F1
#
_entry.id   AF-A0A9D4Y423-F1
#
_cell.length_a   1.000
_cell.length_b   1.000
_cell.length_c   1.000
_cell.angle_alpha   90.00
_cell.angle_beta   90.00
_cell.angle_gamma   90.00
#
_symmetry.space_group_name_H-M   'P 1'
#
loop_
_entity.id
_entity.type
_entity.pdbx_description
1 polymer ?
#
loop_
_entity_poly.entity_id
_entity_poly.type
_entity_poly.pdbx_seq_one_letter_code
_entity_poly.pdbx_strand_id
1 'polypeptide(L)'
;MAYKGALMIGDELLLQGLKKCKSLGALAMVHAENGDAVDEGQKKMIELGITGPEEHALSRPPVLEGEATARAIHLADFVNTPLYVVHVMSIDATEEIAKARTSGS
;
A
#
# COMPACT_ATOMS: atom_id res chain seq x y z
N MET A 1 -1.94 4.85 -0.32
CA MET A 1 -2.57 3.99 0.71
C MET A 1 -2.09 4.36 2.12
N ALA A 2 -0.99 5.11 2.24
CA ALA A 2 -0.52 5.75 3.46
C ALA A 2 -0.81 7.26 3.49
N TYR A 3 -0.21 7.98 4.45
CA TYR A 3 -0.37 9.41 4.69
C TYR A 3 -1.81 9.78 5.12
N LYS A 4 -2.28 9.12 6.17
CA LYS A 4 -3.60 9.37 6.76
C LYS A 4 -3.77 10.85 7.11
N GLY A 5 -4.90 11.42 6.73
CA GLY A 5 -5.20 12.85 6.92
C GLY A 5 -4.57 13.79 5.89
N ALA A 6 -3.77 13.29 4.93
CA ALA A 6 -3.16 14.11 3.88
C ALA A 6 -3.44 13.58 2.47
N LEU A 7 -2.91 12.39 2.12
CA LEU A 7 -2.98 11.83 0.76
C LEU A 7 -3.68 10.46 0.70
N MET A 8 -3.92 9.84 1.86
CA MET A 8 -4.55 8.52 1.92
C MET A 8 -5.95 8.56 1.31
N ILE A 9 -6.25 7.55 0.48
CA ILE A 9 -7.59 7.28 -0.02
C ILE A 9 -8.06 5.92 0.53
N GLY A 10 -9.37 5.79 0.75
CA GLY A 10 -9.99 4.51 1.08
C GLY A 10 -10.19 3.62 -0.15
N ASP A 11 -10.50 2.35 0.09
CA ASP A 11 -10.65 1.34 -0.97
C ASP A 11 -11.76 1.68 -1.97
N GLU A 12 -12.83 2.35 -1.53
CA GLU A 12 -13.90 2.81 -2.43
C GLU A 12 -13.35 3.76 -3.51
N LEU A 13 -12.57 4.76 -3.09
CA LEU A 13 -11.98 5.73 -4.02
C LEU A 13 -10.85 5.11 -4.85
N LEU A 14 -10.10 4.16 -4.28
CA LEU A 14 -9.11 3.38 -5.03
C LEU A 14 -9.78 2.59 -6.17
N LEU A 15 -10.90 1.90 -5.90
CA LEU A 15 -11.66 1.18 -6.92
C LEU A 15 -12.20 2.12 -8.02
N GLN A 16 -12.68 3.30 -7.65
CA GLN A 16 -13.11 4.30 -8.63
C GLN A 16 -11.93 4.76 -9.50
N GLY A 17 -10.77 5.02 -8.90
CA GLY A 17 -9.53 5.37 -9.59
C GLY A 17 -9.07 4.28 -10.56
N LEU A 18 -9.02 3.02 -10.12
CA LEU A 18 -8.66 1.86 -10.94
C LEU A 18 -9.59 1.70 -12.14
N LYS A 19 -10.91 1.80 -11.94
CA LYS A 19 -11.91 1.77 -13.03
C LYS A 19 -11.68 2.91 -14.02
N LYS A 20 -11.34 4.10 -13.53
CA LYS A 20 -11.04 5.26 -14.38
C LYS A 20 -9.77 5.04 -15.19
N CYS A 21 -8.68 4.57 -14.57
CA CYS A 21 -7.43 4.23 -15.25
C CYS A 21 -7.69 3.21 -16.37
N LYS A 22 -8.44 2.13 -16.09
CA LYS A 22 -8.85 1.15 -17.10
C LYS A 22 -9.57 1.78 -18.29
N SER A 23 -10.57 2.63 -18.03
CA SER A 23 -11.34 3.30 -19.09
C SER A 23 -10.48 4.22 -19.98
N LEU A 24 -9.33 4.67 -19.49
CA LEU A 24 -8.41 5.56 -20.18
C LEU A 24 -7.21 4.82 -20.79
N GLY A 25 -7.05 3.51 -20.53
CA GLY A 25 -5.82 2.78 -20.87
C GLY A 25 -4.59 3.28 -20.09
N ALA A 26 -4.80 3.91 -18.92
CA ALA A 26 -3.73 4.43 -18.08
C ALA A 26 -3.23 3.38 -17.09
N LEU A 27 -1.93 3.41 -16.78
CA LEU A 27 -1.33 2.57 -15.73
C LEU A 27 -1.52 3.23 -14.36
N ALA A 28 -2.17 2.53 -13.44
CA ALA A 28 -2.31 2.99 -12.06
C ALA A 28 -1.02 2.70 -11.28
N MET A 29 -0.52 3.70 -10.55
CA MET A 29 0.60 3.55 -9.62
C MET A 29 0.10 3.66 -8.18
N VAL A 30 0.65 2.84 -7.27
CA VAL A 30 0.28 2.87 -5.85
C VAL A 30 1.51 2.93 -4.94
N HIS A 31 1.49 3.88 -4.02
CA HIS A 31 2.27 3.84 -2.78
C HIS A 31 1.51 2.97 -1.77
N ALA A 32 2.06 1.79 -1.47
CA ALA A 32 1.38 0.71 -0.77
C ALA A 32 1.95 0.46 0.64
N GLU A 33 1.50 1.25 1.61
CA GLU A 33 1.59 0.91 3.04
C GLU A 33 0.19 1.07 3.65
N ASN A 34 -0.13 0.31 4.70
CA ASN A 34 -1.39 0.45 5.43
C ASN A 34 -1.38 1.74 6.27
N GLY A 35 -2.00 2.81 5.75
CA GLY A 35 -1.95 4.12 6.37
C GLY A 35 -2.59 4.22 7.75
N ASP A 36 -3.61 3.42 8.05
CA ASP A 36 -4.23 3.38 9.37
C ASP A 36 -3.30 2.74 10.40
N ALA A 37 -2.67 1.62 10.04
CA ALA A 37 -1.73 0.92 10.91
C ALA A 37 -0.41 1.70 11.08
N VAL A 38 0.06 2.42 10.05
CA VAL A 38 1.21 3.32 10.16
C VAL A 38 0.90 4.47 11.13
N ASP A 39 -0.25 5.12 11.02
CA ASP A 39 -0.66 6.20 11.93
C ASP A 39 -0.73 5.72 13.39
N GLU A 40 -1.28 4.51 13.62
CA GLU A 40 -1.29 3.88 14.95
C GLU A 40 0.12 3.55 15.45
N GLY A 41 0.98 3.00 14.59
CA GLY A 41 2.38 2.71 14.90
C GLY A 41 3.15 3.96 15.31
N GLN A 42 2.95 5.07 14.61
CA GLN A 42 3.59 6.36 14.92
C GLN A 42 3.17 6.89 16.29
N LYS A 43 1.86 6.87 16.60
CA LYS A 43 1.34 7.26 17.92
C LYS A 43 1.96 6.42 19.02
N LYS A 44 2.02 5.11 18.85
CA LYS A 44 2.62 4.18 19.80
C LYS A 44 4.10 4.49 20.04
N MET A 45 4.89 4.78 19.01
CA MET A 45 6.31 5.11 19.19
C MET A 45 6.48 6.41 20.00
N ILE A 46 5.66 7.42 19.73
CA ILE A 46 5.66 8.68 20.48
C ILE A 46 5.27 8.45 21.95
N GLU A 47 4.24 7.63 22.22
CA GLU A 47 3.84 7.26 23.59
C GLU A 47 4.94 6.52 24.36
N LEU A 48 5.77 5.73 23.66
CA LEU A 48 6.94 5.06 24.23
C LEU A 48 8.16 6.00 24.39
N GLY A 49 8.04 7.27 24.01
CA GLY A 49 9.13 8.24 24.07
C GLY A 49 10.19 8.06 22.98
N ILE A 50 9.91 7.27 21.95
CA ILE A 50 10.80 7.06 20.81
C ILE A 50 10.54 8.16 19.80
N THR A 51 11.41 9.18 19.78
CA THR A 51 11.25 10.37 18.93
C THR A 51 12.45 10.61 18.01
N GLY A 52 13.43 9.69 17.98
CA GLY A 52 14.54 9.75 17.04
C GLY A 52 14.15 9.22 15.65
N PRO A 53 15.04 9.31 14.65
CA PRO A 53 14.77 8.84 13.28
C PRO A 53 14.40 7.35 13.18
N GLU A 54 14.82 6.53 14.15
CA GLU A 54 14.46 5.12 14.26
C GLU A 54 12.95 4.90 14.42
N GLU A 55 12.23 5.89 14.97
CA GLU A 55 10.77 5.90 15.05
C GLU A 55 10.17 5.57 13.69
N HIS A 56 10.68 6.19 12.62
CA HIS A 56 10.10 6.10 11.29
C HIS A 56 10.05 4.66 10.80
N ALA A 57 11.13 3.89 11.00
CA ALA A 57 11.19 2.48 10.60
C ALA A 57 10.37 1.58 11.54
N LEU A 58 10.38 1.87 12.84
CA LEU A 58 9.68 1.07 13.85
C LEU A 58 8.16 1.21 13.77
N SER A 59 7.63 2.36 13.35
CA SER A 59 6.19 2.60 13.20
C SER A 59 5.57 1.96 11.96
N ARG A 60 6.38 1.50 11.01
CA ARG A 60 5.93 0.91 9.74
C ARG A 60 6.64 -0.42 9.41
N PRO A 61 6.40 -1.48 10.17
CA PRO A 61 7.04 -2.76 9.89
C PRO A 61 6.66 -3.29 8.49
N PRO A 62 7.54 -4.07 7.84
CA PRO A 62 7.36 -4.59 6.47
C PRO A 62 5.99 -5.20 6.16
N VAL A 63 5.37 -5.87 7.14
CA VAL A 63 4.03 -6.47 7.00
C VAL A 63 2.96 -5.47 6.57
N LEU A 64 3.11 -4.17 6.92
CA LEU A 64 2.16 -3.13 6.52
C LEU A 64 2.28 -2.76 5.04
N GLU A 65 3.48 -2.89 4.46
CA GLU A 65 3.72 -2.75 3.03
C GLU A 65 3.16 -3.98 2.28
N GLY A 66 3.41 -5.18 2.82
CA GLY A 66 2.89 -6.44 2.29
C GLY A 66 1.36 -6.47 2.22
N GLU A 67 0.66 -6.14 3.31
CA GLU A 67 -0.81 -6.08 3.35
C GLU A 67 -1.37 -5.12 2.30
N ALA A 68 -0.85 -3.89 2.25
CA ALA A 68 -1.33 -2.89 1.31
C ALA A 68 -1.03 -3.27 -0.14
N THR A 69 0.11 -3.93 -0.38
CA THR A 69 0.48 -4.47 -1.70
C THR A 69 -0.52 -5.54 -2.15
N ALA A 70 -0.79 -6.55 -1.31
CA ALA A 70 -1.77 -7.59 -1.60
C ALA A 70 -3.16 -7.02 -1.87
N ARG A 71 -3.60 -6.07 -1.03
CA ARG A 71 -4.91 -5.41 -1.19
C ARG A 71 -5.00 -4.63 -2.50
N ALA A 72 -3.98 -3.86 -2.86
CA ALA A 72 -3.97 -3.13 -4.12
C ALA A 72 -4.04 -4.06 -5.33
N ILE A 73 -3.28 -5.18 -5.30
CA ILE A 73 -3.30 -6.22 -6.33
C ILE A 73 -4.71 -6.79 -6.47
N HIS A 74 -5.33 -7.28 -5.39
CA HIS A 74 -6.67 -7.88 -5.45
C HIS A 74 -7.73 -6.92 -5.99
N LEU A 75 -7.64 -5.63 -5.65
CA LEU A 75 -8.57 -4.62 -6.18
C LEU A 75 -8.31 -4.32 -7.67
N ALA A 76 -7.06 -4.31 -8.11
CA ALA A 76 -6.71 -4.14 -9.51
C ALA A 76 -7.16 -5.35 -10.35
N ASP A 77 -6.98 -6.57 -9.84
CA ASP A 77 -7.46 -7.82 -10.44
C ASP A 77 -8.97 -7.83 -10.59
N PHE A 78 -9.69 -7.44 -9.53
CA PHE A 78 -11.15 -7.34 -9.55
C PHE A 78 -11.65 -6.38 -10.65
N VAL A 79 -10.94 -5.27 -10.84
CA VAL A 79 -11.23 -4.31 -11.92
C VAL A 79 -10.71 -4.80 -13.28
N ASN A 80 -9.81 -5.79 -13.29
CA ASN A 80 -9.07 -6.28 -14.45
C ASN A 80 -8.35 -5.11 -15.16
N THR A 81 -7.40 -4.51 -14.44
CA THR A 81 -6.56 -3.40 -14.91
C THR A 81 -5.12 -3.58 -14.42
N PRO A 82 -4.09 -3.19 -15.20
CA PRO A 82 -2.72 -3.29 -14.74
C PRO A 82 -2.45 -2.34 -13.56
N LEU A 83 -1.55 -2.76 -12.67
CA LEU A 83 -1.11 -2.05 -11.49
C LEU A 83 0.42 -1.96 -11.46
N TYR A 84 0.93 -0.84 -10.97
CA TYR A 84 2.35 -0.65 -10.69
C TYR A 84 2.55 -0.26 -9.22
N VAL A 85 3.19 -1.13 -8.44
CA VAL A 85 3.54 -0.85 -7.04
C VAL A 85 4.86 -0.09 -7.02
N VAL A 86 4.84 1.17 -6.57
CA VAL A 86 6.05 1.99 -6.50
C VAL A 86 6.90 1.62 -5.27
N HIS A 87 8.21 1.85 -5.36
CA HIS A 87 9.20 1.70 -4.29
C HIS A 87 8.98 0.48 -3.38
N VAL A 88 9.10 -0.72 -3.96
CA VAL A 88 9.03 -1.98 -3.20
C VAL A 88 10.28 -2.10 -2.32
N MET A 89 10.10 -2.10 -1.00
CA MET A 89 11.20 -2.07 -0.02
C MET A 89 11.29 -3.34 0.85
N SER A 90 10.24 -4.17 0.90
CA SER A 90 10.18 -5.38 1.74
C SER A 90 10.07 -6.69 0.97
N ILE A 91 10.50 -7.76 1.65
CA ILE A 91 10.26 -9.14 1.22
C ILE A 91 8.76 -9.42 1.19
N ASP A 92 8.01 -8.99 2.21
CA ASP A 92 6.55 -9.15 2.30
C ASP A 92 5.85 -8.62 1.04
N ALA A 93 6.15 -7.39 0.62
CA ALA A 93 5.58 -6.84 -0.62
C ALA A 93 6.08 -7.57 -1.89
N THR A 94 7.36 -7.95 -1.92
CA THR A 94 7.93 -8.70 -3.04
C THR A 94 7.26 -10.07 -3.23
N GLU A 95 6.96 -10.77 -2.13
CA GLU A 95 6.28 -12.05 -2.16
C GLU A 95 4.85 -11.94 -2.70
N GLU A 96 4.09 -10.91 -2.30
CA GLU A 96 2.75 -10.66 -2.82
C GLU A 96 2.77 -10.36 -4.33
N ILE A 97 3.73 -9.56 -4.79
CA ILE A 97 3.93 -9.30 -6.23
C ILE A 97 4.33 -10.59 -6.96
N ALA A 98 5.23 -11.39 -6.41
CA ALA A 98 5.68 -12.63 -7.04
C ALA A 98 4.54 -13.67 -7.17
N LYS A 99 3.70 -13.78 -6.14
CA LYS A 99 2.50 -14.64 -6.14
C LYS A 99 1.53 -14.20 -7.24
N ALA A 100 1.18 -12.91 -7.28
CA ALA A 100 0.26 -12.35 -8.27
C ALA A 100 0.71 -12.56 -9.71
N ARG A 101 1.99 -12.27 -9.99
CA ARG A 101 2.58 -12.46 -11.32
C ARG A 101 2.59 -13.92 -11.76
N THR A 102 2.78 -14.85 -10.82
CA THR A 102 2.78 -16.29 -11.08
C THR A 102 1.37 -16.80 -11.40
N SER A 103 0.33 -16.24 -10.77
CA SER A 103 -1.07 -16.58 -11.04
C SER A 103 -1.65 -15.91 -12.29
N GLY A 104 -0.89 -15.03 -12.96
CA GLY A 104 -1.36 -14.29 -14.13
C GLY A 104 -2.33 -13.16 -13.79
N SER A 105 -2.25 -12.66 -12.56
CA SER A 105 -2.87 -11.42 -12.11
C SER A 105 -2.12 -10.22 -12.68
#